data_AF-A0A855EGF5-F1
#
_entry.id   AF-A0A855EGF5-F1
#
_cell.length_a   1.000
_cell.length_b   1.000
_cell.length_c   1.000
_cell.angle_alpha   90.00
_cell.angle_beta   90.00
_cell.angle_gamma   90.00
#
_symmetry.space_group_name_H-M   'P 1'
#
loop_
_entity.id
_entity.type
_entity.pdbx_description
1 polymer ?
#
loop_
_entity_poly.entity_id
_entity_poly.type
_entity_poly.pdbx_seq_one_letter_code
_entity_poly.pdbx_strand_id
1 'polypeptide(L)'
;MNIRSALLSVAMAAVSANSFADTTGPERHVQQFLNVLNGSGGKPIEQLSPQAARQVLIDAQKGATLPAADVSVKTITVDGQNLTLNIVKPHNAQGTLPVFMFFHGGGWILGDFPTHERLVRDLVNASGAAAVFVNYTPSPEAHFPVAINQAYAATRWVAENGNEIGVDGKRLALVGNSVGGNMVAAVALQAKQHKTPAIRYDVMLWPVTDANFDTDSYHQYENGYFLSRNMMKWFWDAYTPNESDRNNILASPLRATTAQLQGLPPTLIQTAELDVLRDEGEAFGRKLDAAGVDVTVTRYNGLIHDYGLLNALSDVPAVRAAIGQAGYQLKEHLK
;
A
#
# COMPACT_ATOMS: atom_id res chain seq x y z
N MET A 1 18.84 -73.89 30.93
CA MET A 1 19.57 -73.41 29.73
C MET A 1 18.55 -72.84 28.75
N ASN A 2 18.86 -71.68 28.17
CA ASN A 2 18.15 -70.93 27.11
C ASN A 2 17.10 -69.88 27.52
N ILE A 3 17.68 -68.74 27.90
CA ILE A 3 17.32 -67.35 27.58
C ILE A 3 16.36 -67.22 26.38
N ARG A 4 15.22 -66.53 26.60
CA ARG A 4 14.52 -65.80 25.52
C ARG A 4 14.19 -64.39 26.00
N SER A 5 15.09 -63.48 25.64
CA SER A 5 14.90 -62.04 25.64
C SER A 5 13.82 -61.68 24.62
N ALA A 6 12.71 -61.10 25.06
CA ALA A 6 11.77 -60.45 24.16
C ALA A 6 12.32 -59.07 23.82
N LEU A 7 12.89 -58.94 22.63
CA LEU A 7 13.30 -57.67 22.04
C LEU A 7 12.06 -56.79 21.85
N LEU A 8 12.04 -55.63 22.52
CA LEU A 8 11.23 -54.48 22.10
C LEU A 8 11.69 -54.09 20.69
N SER A 9 10.90 -54.44 19.68
CA SER A 9 11.03 -53.88 18.34
C SER A 9 10.54 -52.43 18.39
N VAL A 10 11.47 -51.49 18.64
CA VAL A 10 11.27 -50.07 18.35
C VAL A 10 11.16 -49.95 16.84
N ALA A 11 9.94 -49.80 16.33
CA ALA A 11 9.74 -49.31 14.98
C ALA A 11 10.17 -47.83 14.94
N MET A 12 11.44 -47.56 14.63
CA MET A 12 11.80 -46.26 14.10
C MET A 12 11.11 -46.15 12.73
N ALA A 13 9.95 -45.50 12.71
CA ALA A 13 9.46 -44.94 11.47
C ALA A 13 10.51 -43.92 11.03
N ALA A 14 11.34 -44.30 10.04
CA ALA A 14 12.09 -43.35 9.26
C ALA A 14 11.04 -42.45 8.60
N VAL A 15 10.76 -41.32 9.24
CA VAL A 15 10.09 -40.19 8.60
C VAL A 15 11.11 -39.77 7.55
N SER A 16 10.99 -40.33 6.35
CA SER A 16 11.55 -39.73 5.15
C SER A 16 11.18 -38.26 5.25
N ALA A 17 12.19 -37.39 5.21
CA ALA A 17 12.00 -35.97 5.03
C ALA A 17 11.29 -35.78 3.69
N ASN A 18 9.96 -35.98 3.69
CA ASN A 18 9.09 -35.30 2.77
C ASN A 18 9.32 -33.85 3.13
N SER A 19 10.25 -33.24 2.39
CA SER A 19 10.19 -31.82 2.10
C SER A 19 8.72 -31.53 1.89
N PHE A 20 8.08 -30.85 2.84
CA PHE A 20 6.88 -30.09 2.49
C PHE A 20 7.36 -29.24 1.34
N ALA A 21 7.00 -29.64 0.11
CA ALA A 21 7.45 -28.95 -1.06
C ALA A 21 6.85 -27.57 -0.91
N ASP A 22 7.71 -26.61 -0.56
CA ASP A 22 7.37 -25.20 -0.51
C ASP A 22 7.24 -24.80 -1.99
N THR A 23 6.16 -25.24 -2.63
CA THR A 23 5.81 -24.80 -3.97
C THR A 23 5.30 -23.38 -3.80
N THR A 24 6.24 -22.46 -3.61
CA THR A 24 6.00 -21.02 -3.64
C THR A 24 5.47 -20.70 -5.03
N GLY A 25 4.25 -20.19 -5.10
CA GLY A 25 3.60 -19.86 -6.36
C GLY A 25 2.38 -18.98 -6.12
N PRO A 26 1.90 -18.27 -7.16
CA PRO A 26 0.72 -17.44 -7.03
C PRO A 26 -0.49 -18.27 -6.60
N GLU A 27 -1.39 -17.66 -5.84
CA GLU A 27 -2.73 -18.18 -5.62
C GLU A 27 -3.41 -18.45 -6.99
N ARG A 28 -4.22 -19.50 -7.11
CA ARG A 28 -4.69 -19.98 -8.42
C ARG A 28 -5.42 -18.94 -9.29
N HIS A 29 -6.17 -18.00 -8.71
CA HIS A 29 -6.82 -16.91 -9.46
C HIS A 29 -5.83 -15.82 -9.81
N VAL A 30 -4.86 -15.54 -8.94
CA VAL A 30 -3.71 -14.67 -9.26
C VAL A 30 -2.92 -15.26 -10.43
N GLN A 31 -2.67 -16.56 -10.44
CA GLN A 31 -2.01 -17.24 -11.57
C GLN A 31 -2.83 -17.12 -12.86
N GLN A 32 -4.15 -17.29 -12.80
CA GLN A 32 -5.03 -17.10 -13.96
C GLN A 32 -4.96 -15.67 -14.50
N PHE A 33 -4.99 -14.67 -13.61
CA PHE A 33 -4.81 -13.27 -13.97
C PHE A 33 -3.45 -13.03 -14.66
N LEU A 34 -2.36 -13.53 -14.09
CA LEU A 34 -1.02 -13.40 -14.67
C LEU A 34 -0.92 -14.09 -16.03
N ASN A 35 -1.54 -15.26 -16.22
CA ASN A 35 -1.54 -15.96 -17.50
C ASN A 35 -2.21 -15.12 -18.61
N VAL A 36 -3.34 -14.47 -18.30
CA VAL A 36 -4.02 -13.58 -19.25
C VAL A 36 -3.16 -12.35 -19.55
N LEU A 37 -2.64 -11.71 -18.50
CA LEU A 37 -1.80 -10.52 -18.63
C LEU A 37 -0.56 -10.79 -19.49
N ASN A 38 0.21 -11.82 -19.13
CA ASN A 38 1.47 -12.18 -19.78
C ASN A 38 1.25 -12.79 -21.18
N GLY A 39 0.06 -13.27 -21.49
CA GLY A 39 -0.32 -13.77 -22.83
C GLY A 39 -0.82 -12.69 -23.80
N SER A 40 -1.03 -11.45 -23.35
CA SER A 40 -1.67 -10.39 -24.14
C SER A 40 -0.81 -9.81 -25.28
N GLY A 41 0.52 -10.01 -25.24
CA GLY A 41 1.45 -9.52 -26.27
C GLY A 41 1.61 -8.00 -26.35
N GLY A 42 1.09 -7.25 -25.36
CA GLY A 42 1.23 -5.80 -25.27
C GLY A 42 2.68 -5.35 -25.07
N LYS A 43 2.98 -4.10 -25.41
CA LYS A 43 4.27 -3.48 -25.07
C LYS A 43 4.40 -3.35 -23.55
N PRO A 44 5.61 -3.51 -22.97
CA PRO A 44 5.87 -3.16 -21.58
C PRO A 44 5.42 -1.73 -21.28
N ILE A 45 4.79 -1.51 -20.12
CA ILE A 45 4.13 -0.23 -19.80
C ILE A 45 5.13 0.92 -19.69
N GLU A 46 6.37 0.64 -19.29
CA GLU A 46 7.48 1.59 -19.24
C GLU A 46 7.95 2.06 -20.62
N GLN A 47 7.50 1.41 -21.70
CA GLN A 47 7.75 1.84 -23.09
C GLN A 47 6.60 2.67 -23.67
N LEU A 48 5.54 2.91 -22.90
CA LEU A 48 4.40 3.73 -23.31
C LEU A 48 4.62 5.20 -22.89
N SER A 49 3.86 6.11 -23.50
CA SER A 49 3.73 7.46 -22.95
C SER A 49 2.99 7.41 -21.61
N PRO A 50 3.19 8.38 -20.70
CA PRO A 50 2.44 8.47 -19.45
C PRO A 50 0.92 8.38 -19.64
N GLN A 51 0.38 9.03 -20.68
CA GLN A 51 -1.06 9.00 -20.98
C GLN A 51 -1.53 7.60 -21.40
N ALA A 52 -0.77 6.91 -22.24
CA ALA A 52 -1.11 5.54 -22.63
C ALA A 52 -0.97 4.56 -21.46
N ALA A 53 0.05 4.70 -20.61
CA ALA A 53 0.20 3.91 -19.39
C ALA A 53 -0.97 4.12 -18.42
N ARG A 54 -1.40 5.38 -18.19
CA ARG A 54 -2.60 5.70 -17.39
C ARG A 54 -3.84 4.98 -17.93
N GLN A 55 -4.02 4.99 -19.25
CA GLN A 55 -5.16 4.33 -19.89
C GLN A 55 -5.19 2.82 -19.64
N VAL A 56 -4.03 2.15 -19.59
CA VAL A 56 -3.95 0.72 -19.26
C VAL A 56 -4.56 0.43 -17.88
N LEU A 57 -4.19 1.21 -16.85
CA LEU A 57 -4.75 1.03 -15.50
C LEU A 57 -6.24 1.40 -15.45
N ILE A 58 -6.64 2.48 -16.12
CA ILE A 58 -8.05 2.88 -16.22
C ILE A 58 -8.88 1.74 -16.80
N ASP A 59 -8.44 1.14 -17.91
CA ASP A 59 -9.15 0.06 -18.57
C ASP A 59 -9.18 -1.22 -17.74
N ALA A 60 -8.07 -1.56 -17.08
CA ALA A 60 -7.99 -2.72 -16.18
C ALA A 60 -8.96 -2.63 -14.99
N GLN A 61 -9.31 -1.41 -14.57
CA GLN A 61 -10.20 -1.18 -13.43
C GLN A 61 -11.68 -1.01 -13.82
N LYS A 62 -12.02 -0.94 -15.12
CA LYS A 62 -13.41 -0.79 -15.56
C LYS A 62 -14.28 -2.00 -15.21
N GLY A 63 -15.58 -1.75 -15.06
CA GLY A 63 -16.60 -2.81 -14.93
C GLY A 63 -16.71 -3.45 -13.55
N ALA A 64 -15.96 -2.97 -12.55
CA ALA A 64 -16.11 -3.43 -11.17
C ALA A 64 -17.47 -3.08 -10.58
N THR A 65 -18.04 -4.02 -9.83
CA THR A 65 -19.16 -3.72 -8.93
C THR A 65 -18.62 -2.97 -7.72
N LEU A 66 -19.07 -1.74 -7.53
CA LEU A 66 -18.63 -0.91 -6.40
C LEU A 66 -19.48 -1.22 -5.15
N PRO A 67 -18.86 -1.51 -3.99
CA PRO A 67 -19.57 -1.57 -2.72
C PRO A 67 -20.32 -0.27 -2.43
N ALA A 68 -21.46 -0.34 -1.73
CA ALA A 68 -22.22 0.85 -1.36
C ALA A 68 -21.37 1.79 -0.49
N ALA A 69 -21.37 3.08 -0.84
CA ALA A 69 -20.71 4.17 -0.12
C ALA A 69 -21.25 5.50 -0.64
N ASP A 70 -21.21 6.54 0.19
CA ASP A 70 -21.56 7.91 -0.20
C ASP A 70 -20.28 8.64 -0.62
N VAL A 71 -20.27 9.20 -1.83
CA VAL A 71 -19.09 9.88 -2.41
C VAL A 71 -19.42 11.34 -2.68
N SER A 72 -18.55 12.25 -2.24
CA SER A 72 -18.61 13.67 -2.58
C SER A 72 -17.24 14.21 -2.98
N VAL A 73 -17.23 15.39 -3.59
CA VAL A 73 -15.99 16.07 -4.01
C VAL A 73 -15.93 17.44 -3.34
N LYS A 74 -14.75 17.81 -2.84
CA LYS A 74 -14.47 19.15 -2.31
C LYS A 74 -13.13 19.64 -2.83
N THR A 75 -13.10 20.85 -3.35
CA THR A 75 -11.83 21.56 -3.59
C THR A 75 -11.53 22.42 -2.37
N ILE A 76 -10.33 22.25 -1.81
CA ILE A 76 -9.81 23.05 -0.71
C ILE A 76 -8.73 23.99 -1.25
N THR A 77 -8.49 25.11 -0.55
CA THR A 77 -7.36 25.99 -0.83
C THR A 77 -6.43 25.96 0.36
N VAL A 78 -5.20 25.48 0.17
CA VAL A 78 -4.15 25.40 1.20
C VAL A 78 -2.85 25.91 0.62
N ASP A 79 -2.16 26.77 1.37
CA ASP A 79 -0.89 27.40 0.96
C ASP A 79 -0.95 28.05 -0.44
N GLY A 80 -2.10 28.63 -0.78
CA GLY A 80 -2.35 29.28 -2.08
C GLY A 80 -2.58 28.32 -3.25
N GLN A 81 -2.68 27.01 -3.01
CA GLN A 81 -2.96 26.00 -4.03
C GLN A 81 -4.34 25.36 -3.84
N ASN A 82 -5.00 25.07 -4.95
CA ASN A 82 -6.26 24.33 -4.95
C ASN A 82 -5.97 22.83 -5.01
N LEU A 83 -6.56 22.07 -4.08
CA LEU A 83 -6.47 20.61 -4.04
C LEU A 83 -7.87 20.01 -4.06
N THR A 84 -8.10 19.08 -4.98
CA THR A 84 -9.37 18.36 -5.08
C THR A 84 -9.32 17.10 -4.23
N LEU A 85 -10.34 16.92 -3.40
CA LEU A 85 -10.52 15.77 -2.54
C LEU A 85 -11.77 15.00 -2.96
N ASN A 86 -11.68 13.67 -2.99
CA ASN A 86 -12.86 12.81 -3.01
C ASN A 86 -13.07 12.27 -1.59
N ILE A 87 -14.25 12.54 -1.02
CA ILE A 87 -14.62 12.09 0.31
C ILE A 87 -15.54 10.89 0.16
N VAL A 88 -15.15 9.76 0.73
CA VAL A 88 -15.94 8.52 0.71
C VAL A 88 -16.36 8.17 2.12
N LYS A 89 -17.65 7.92 2.33
CA LYS A 89 -18.22 7.58 3.64
C LYS A 89 -19.00 6.28 3.58
N PRO A 90 -19.13 5.55 4.70
CA PRO A 90 -20.05 4.42 4.77
C PRO A 90 -21.46 4.90 4.38
N HIS A 91 -22.17 4.09 3.60
CA HIS A 91 -23.48 4.46 3.09
C HIS A 91 -24.47 4.79 4.24
N ASN A 92 -25.16 5.93 4.13
CA ASN A 92 -26.10 6.45 5.13
C ASN A 92 -25.46 6.74 6.51
N ALA A 93 -24.15 6.97 6.58
CA ALA A 93 -23.48 7.32 7.82
C ALA A 93 -24.10 8.57 8.48
N GLN A 94 -24.27 8.51 9.81
CA GLN A 94 -24.82 9.61 10.61
C GLN A 94 -23.77 10.13 11.59
N GLY A 95 -23.81 11.44 11.86
CA GLY A 95 -22.89 12.09 12.79
C GLY A 95 -21.46 12.23 12.25
N THR A 96 -20.54 12.58 13.15
CA THR A 96 -19.13 12.84 12.83
C THR A 96 -18.33 11.54 12.84
N LEU A 97 -17.68 11.23 11.72
CA LEU A 97 -16.86 10.01 11.56
C LEU A 97 -15.38 10.26 11.90
N PRO A 98 -14.62 9.25 12.34
CA PRO A 98 -13.16 9.31 12.20
C PRO A 98 -12.78 9.31 10.72
N VAL A 99 -11.53 9.65 10.42
CA VAL A 99 -11.06 9.81 9.04
C VAL A 99 -9.72 9.13 8.82
N PHE A 100 -9.52 8.62 7.60
CA PHE A 100 -8.19 8.35 7.10
C PHE A 100 -7.95 9.09 5.79
N MET A 101 -6.74 9.62 5.62
CA MET A 101 -6.28 10.10 4.33
C MET A 101 -5.98 8.88 3.45
N PHE A 102 -6.31 8.96 2.16
CA PHE A 102 -5.95 7.93 1.19
C PHE A 102 -5.04 8.53 0.12
N PHE A 103 -3.82 7.99 0.03
CA PHE A 103 -2.83 8.31 -0.99
C PHE A 103 -2.75 7.15 -1.97
N HIS A 104 -3.07 7.41 -3.23
CA HIS A 104 -3.20 6.34 -4.22
C HIS A 104 -1.86 5.87 -4.76
N GLY A 105 -1.85 4.61 -5.22
CA GLY A 105 -0.73 4.00 -5.91
C GLY A 105 -0.70 4.34 -7.39
N GLY A 106 0.13 3.60 -8.13
CA GLY A 106 0.32 3.78 -9.57
C GLY A 106 1.67 4.42 -9.94
N GLY A 107 2.75 4.15 -9.21
CA GLY A 107 4.09 4.57 -9.65
C GLY A 107 4.28 6.08 -9.86
N TRP A 108 3.49 6.91 -9.16
CA TRP A 108 3.33 8.37 -9.32
C TRP A 108 2.82 8.84 -10.69
N ILE A 109 2.93 8.02 -11.73
CA ILE A 109 2.49 8.32 -13.09
C ILE A 109 1.01 7.97 -13.29
N LEU A 110 0.58 6.83 -12.77
CA LEU A 110 -0.75 6.27 -12.92
C LEU A 110 -1.64 6.58 -11.72
N GLY A 111 -2.89 6.15 -11.84
CA GLY A 111 -3.87 6.18 -10.77
C GLY A 111 -4.61 7.51 -10.68
N ASP A 112 -5.84 7.39 -10.21
CA ASP A 112 -6.80 8.46 -9.93
C ASP A 112 -7.86 7.90 -8.97
N PHE A 113 -8.84 8.72 -8.61
CA PHE A 113 -9.94 8.24 -7.76
C PHE A 113 -10.71 7.06 -8.37
N PRO A 114 -11.23 7.12 -9.63
CA PRO A 114 -11.96 6.01 -10.23
C PRO A 114 -11.21 4.67 -10.23
N THR A 115 -9.90 4.67 -10.52
CA THR A 115 -9.08 3.44 -10.51
C THR A 115 -8.94 2.83 -9.12
N HIS A 116 -9.01 3.63 -8.05
CA HIS A 116 -8.87 3.16 -6.67
C HIS A 116 -10.20 3.07 -5.93
N GLU A 117 -11.31 3.50 -6.55
CA GLU A 117 -12.58 3.72 -5.87
C GLU A 117 -13.09 2.48 -5.15
N ARG A 118 -12.98 1.30 -5.77
CA ARG A 118 -13.38 0.03 -5.15
C ARG A 118 -12.59 -0.26 -3.88
N LEU A 119 -11.26 -0.15 -3.91
CA LEU A 119 -10.39 -0.35 -2.75
C LEU A 119 -10.70 0.66 -1.63
N VAL A 120 -10.90 1.92 -1.98
CA VAL A 120 -11.26 2.97 -1.01
C VAL A 120 -12.60 2.64 -0.34
N ARG A 121 -13.60 2.23 -1.12
CA ARG A 121 -14.91 1.80 -0.61
C ARG A 121 -14.82 0.57 0.29
N ASP A 122 -14.01 -0.42 -0.07
CA ASP A 122 -13.78 -1.61 0.76
C ASP A 122 -13.20 -1.23 2.12
N LEU A 123 -12.18 -0.36 2.16
CA LEU A 123 -11.55 0.12 3.40
C LEU A 123 -12.51 0.96 4.25
N VAL A 124 -13.31 1.83 3.62
CA VAL A 124 -14.37 2.61 4.28
C VAL A 124 -15.38 1.67 4.94
N ASN A 125 -15.86 0.67 4.21
CA ASN A 125 -16.86 -0.27 4.72
C ASN A 125 -16.30 -1.20 5.80
N ALA A 126 -15.04 -1.61 5.70
CA ALA A 126 -14.39 -2.47 6.69
C ALA A 126 -14.01 -1.71 7.98
N SER A 127 -13.69 -0.41 7.89
CA SER A 127 -13.29 0.41 9.04
C SER A 127 -14.45 1.17 9.70
N GLY A 128 -15.46 1.55 8.93
CA GLY A 128 -16.49 2.50 9.34
C GLY A 128 -16.00 3.96 9.41
N ALA A 129 -14.77 4.24 8.99
CA ALA A 129 -14.21 5.60 8.91
C ALA A 129 -14.50 6.23 7.54
N ALA A 130 -14.43 7.56 7.46
CA ALA A 130 -14.41 8.27 6.19
C ALA A 130 -13.02 8.19 5.55
N ALA A 131 -12.97 8.07 4.23
CA ALA A 131 -11.74 8.27 3.47
C ALA A 131 -11.71 9.68 2.87
N VAL A 132 -10.56 10.35 2.93
CA VAL A 132 -10.27 11.55 2.15
C VAL A 132 -9.17 11.21 1.15
N PHE A 133 -9.58 10.95 -0.09
CA PHE A 133 -8.68 10.69 -1.20
C PHE A 133 -8.10 12.00 -1.73
N VAL A 134 -6.77 12.10 -1.77
CA VAL A 134 -6.07 13.29 -2.26
C VAL A 134 -5.74 13.13 -3.74
N ASN A 135 -6.29 14.00 -4.59
CA ASN A 135 -5.95 14.04 -6.02
C ASN A 135 -4.65 14.85 -6.22
N TYR A 136 -3.51 14.25 -5.87
CA TYR A 136 -2.20 14.86 -6.03
C TYR A 136 -1.81 14.99 -7.51
N THR A 137 -0.89 15.90 -7.82
CA THR A 137 -0.39 16.09 -9.19
C THR A 137 0.52 14.92 -9.60
N PRO A 138 0.23 14.20 -10.70
CA PRO A 138 1.00 13.04 -11.12
C PRO A 138 2.36 13.43 -11.69
N SER A 139 3.25 12.45 -11.77
CA SER A 139 4.50 12.52 -12.54
C SER A 139 4.27 12.06 -13.99
N PRO A 140 5.08 12.53 -14.95
CA PRO A 140 6.19 13.48 -14.83
C PRO A 140 5.75 14.96 -14.89
N GLU A 141 4.46 15.28 -14.84
CA GLU A 141 3.97 16.67 -14.82
C GLU A 141 4.45 17.42 -13.56
N ALA A 142 4.56 16.70 -12.44
CA ALA A 142 5.24 17.14 -11.24
C ALA A 142 6.28 16.11 -10.79
N HIS A 143 7.32 16.60 -10.11
CA HIS A 143 8.36 15.77 -9.51
C HIS A 143 8.34 15.91 -7.98
N PHE A 144 9.09 15.07 -7.29
CA PHE A 144 9.40 15.24 -5.88
C PHE A 144 9.85 16.70 -5.59
N PRO A 145 9.37 17.36 -4.52
CA PRO A 145 8.45 16.88 -3.49
C PRO A 145 6.97 17.33 -3.68
N VAL A 146 6.52 17.68 -4.88
CA VAL A 146 5.20 18.32 -5.10
C VAL A 146 4.05 17.50 -4.52
N ALA A 147 3.91 16.22 -4.92
CA ALA A 147 2.79 15.39 -4.50
C ALA A 147 2.76 15.13 -2.98
N ILE A 148 3.93 14.93 -2.34
CA ILE A 148 4.00 14.70 -0.88
C ILE A 148 3.71 15.98 -0.08
N ASN A 149 4.04 17.15 -0.63
CA ASN A 149 3.67 18.42 -0.03
C ASN A 149 2.15 18.65 -0.11
N GLN A 150 1.53 18.30 -1.24
CA GLN A 150 0.07 18.36 -1.40
C GLN A 150 -0.65 17.37 -0.48
N ALA A 151 -0.13 16.15 -0.35
CA ALA A 151 -0.65 15.12 0.56
C ALA A 151 -0.59 15.59 2.03
N TYR A 152 0.54 16.16 2.46
CA TYR A 152 0.69 16.72 3.80
C TYR A 152 -0.21 17.95 4.03
N ALA A 153 -0.29 18.87 3.06
CA ALA A 153 -1.15 20.03 3.10
C ALA A 153 -2.64 19.65 3.27
N ALA A 154 -3.12 18.67 2.50
CA ALA A 154 -4.48 18.14 2.63
C ALA A 154 -4.71 17.47 3.99
N THR A 155 -3.72 16.70 4.49
CA THR A 155 -3.78 16.06 5.80
C THR A 155 -3.93 17.08 6.93
N ARG A 156 -3.12 18.15 6.91
CA ARG A 156 -3.23 19.27 7.86
C ARG A 156 -4.60 19.95 7.76
N TRP A 157 -5.09 20.21 6.54
CA TRP A 157 -6.39 20.83 6.34
C TRP A 157 -7.53 19.99 6.93
N VAL A 158 -7.52 18.66 6.74
CA VAL A 158 -8.53 17.77 7.31
C VAL A 158 -8.46 17.74 8.84
N ALA A 159 -7.25 17.76 9.41
CA ALA A 159 -7.08 17.83 10.85
C ALA A 159 -7.67 19.12 11.46
N GLU A 160 -7.54 20.24 10.76
CA GLU A 160 -8.00 21.57 11.20
C GLU A 160 -9.48 21.84 10.88
N ASN A 161 -9.96 21.37 9.72
CA ASN A 161 -11.26 21.75 9.12
C ASN A 161 -12.17 20.54 8.83
N GLY A 162 -11.89 19.38 9.46
CA GLY A 162 -12.63 18.14 9.22
C GLY A 162 -14.15 18.25 9.45
N ASN A 163 -14.58 19.16 10.33
CA ASN A 163 -16.00 19.45 10.56
C ASN A 163 -16.73 19.90 9.29
N GLU A 164 -16.07 20.61 8.37
CA GLU A 164 -16.66 21.03 7.09
C GLU A 164 -17.02 19.86 6.17
N ILE A 165 -16.39 18.71 6.36
CA ILE A 165 -16.68 17.47 5.62
C ILE A 165 -17.30 16.40 6.53
N GLY A 166 -17.73 16.76 7.74
CA GLY A 166 -18.39 15.86 8.69
C GLY A 166 -17.48 14.76 9.25
N VAL A 167 -16.20 15.07 9.48
CA VAL A 167 -15.24 14.16 10.13
C VAL A 167 -14.56 14.81 11.34
N ASP A 168 -14.05 13.98 12.24
CA ASP A 168 -13.25 14.40 13.39
C ASP A 168 -11.76 14.32 13.02
N GLY A 169 -11.18 15.46 12.66
CA GLY A 169 -9.77 15.58 12.27
C GLY A 169 -8.76 15.19 13.37
N LYS A 170 -9.19 14.98 14.62
CA LYS A 170 -8.32 14.50 15.71
C LYS A 170 -8.22 12.97 15.77
N ARG A 171 -9.11 12.27 15.07
CA ARG A 171 -9.09 10.82 14.87
C ARG A 171 -8.75 10.56 13.41
N LEU A 172 -7.49 10.84 13.08
CA LEU A 172 -6.97 10.82 11.72
C LEU A 172 -5.89 9.75 11.56
N ALA A 173 -6.02 8.93 10.52
CA ALA A 173 -5.03 7.95 10.09
C ALA A 173 -4.55 8.24 8.65
N LEU A 174 -3.46 7.59 8.23
CA LEU A 174 -2.94 7.66 6.87
C LEU A 174 -2.97 6.29 6.24
N VAL A 175 -3.43 6.20 4.99
CA VAL A 175 -3.54 4.95 4.24
C VAL A 175 -3.04 5.16 2.82
N GLY A 176 -2.32 4.19 2.28
CA GLY A 176 -1.98 4.21 0.87
C GLY A 176 -1.42 2.89 0.36
N ASN A 177 -1.56 2.66 -0.95
CA ASN A 177 -1.05 1.48 -1.63
C ASN A 177 0.15 1.78 -2.51
N SER A 178 1.14 0.91 -2.57
CA SER A 178 2.33 1.07 -3.45
C SER A 178 3.07 2.39 -3.13
N VAL A 179 3.21 3.28 -4.11
CA VAL A 179 3.73 4.65 -3.88
C VAL A 179 2.85 5.48 -2.95
N GLY A 180 1.56 5.15 -2.79
CA GLY A 180 0.71 5.69 -1.74
C GLY A 180 1.19 5.30 -0.35
N GLY A 181 1.69 4.09 -0.18
CA GLY A 181 2.35 3.65 1.05
C GLY A 181 3.66 4.41 1.30
N ASN A 182 4.40 4.76 0.25
CA ASN A 182 5.54 5.68 0.34
C ASN A 182 5.09 7.06 0.87
N MET A 183 4.01 7.60 0.30
CA MET A 183 3.44 8.88 0.70
C MET A 183 2.92 8.87 2.14
N VAL A 184 2.40 7.75 2.66
CA VAL A 184 2.07 7.61 4.08
C VAL A 184 3.29 7.91 4.96
N ALA A 185 4.42 7.24 4.71
CA ALA A 185 5.64 7.47 5.48
C ALA A 185 6.17 8.91 5.33
N ALA A 186 6.13 9.47 4.12
CA ALA A 186 6.55 10.85 3.87
C ALA A 186 5.67 11.87 4.62
N VAL A 187 4.35 11.68 4.64
CA VAL A 187 3.42 12.57 5.37
C VAL A 187 3.58 12.41 6.88
N ALA A 188 3.77 11.20 7.40
CA ALA A 188 4.03 10.97 8.82
C ALA A 188 5.35 11.61 9.28
N LEU A 189 6.42 11.50 8.48
CA LEU A 189 7.70 12.16 8.73
C LEU A 189 7.58 13.69 8.71
N GLN A 190 6.85 14.25 7.74
CA GLN A 190 6.55 15.69 7.69
C GLN A 190 5.75 16.13 8.93
N ALA A 191 4.69 15.39 9.29
CA ALA A 191 3.88 15.69 10.46
C ALA A 191 4.70 15.66 11.76
N LYS A 192 5.61 14.70 11.91
CA LYS A 192 6.57 14.66 13.03
C LYS A 192 7.48 15.89 13.02
N GLN A 193 8.07 16.24 11.88
CA GLN A 193 8.98 17.38 11.75
C GLN A 193 8.28 18.71 12.10
N HIS A 194 7.03 18.88 11.64
CA HIS A 194 6.23 20.07 11.87
C HIS A 194 5.42 20.03 13.17
N LYS A 195 5.41 18.89 13.88
CA LYS A 195 4.66 18.62 15.11
C LYS A 195 3.15 18.76 14.97
N THR A 196 2.62 18.58 13.76
CA THR A 196 1.19 18.65 13.43
C THR A 196 0.93 18.02 12.07
N PRO A 197 -0.25 17.42 11.82
CA PRO A 197 -1.24 17.05 12.82
C PRO A 197 -0.84 15.79 13.58
N ALA A 198 -1.56 15.48 14.65
CA ALA A 198 -1.43 14.18 15.32
C ALA A 198 -2.04 13.09 14.43
N ILE A 199 -1.29 12.01 14.20
CA ILE A 199 -1.71 10.85 13.42
C ILE A 199 -1.90 9.66 14.37
N ARG A 200 -3.03 8.98 14.27
CA ARG A 200 -3.40 7.84 15.12
C ARG A 200 -2.82 6.53 14.63
N TYR A 201 -2.76 6.35 13.32
CA TYR A 201 -2.39 5.08 12.70
C TYR A 201 -1.96 5.27 11.25
N ASP A 202 -1.02 4.45 10.81
CA ASP A 202 -0.58 4.37 9.43
C ASP A 202 -0.88 2.97 8.87
N VAL A 203 -1.40 2.89 7.64
CA VAL A 203 -1.58 1.65 6.89
C VAL A 203 -0.88 1.75 5.55
N MET A 204 0.22 1.00 5.42
CA MET A 204 1.05 0.95 4.24
C MET A 204 0.79 -0.37 3.51
N LEU A 205 0.00 -0.33 2.44
CA LEU A 205 -0.31 -1.50 1.61
C LEU A 205 0.78 -1.66 0.55
N TRP A 206 1.57 -2.74 0.63
CA TRP A 206 2.67 -3.11 -0.27
C TRP A 206 3.54 -1.91 -0.70
N PRO A 207 4.16 -1.20 0.27
CA PRO A 207 4.71 0.11 0.04
C PRO A 207 6.00 0.11 -0.77
N VAL A 208 6.22 1.17 -1.54
CA VAL A 208 7.56 1.59 -1.96
C VAL A 208 8.24 2.32 -0.78
N THR A 209 9.47 1.96 -0.47
CA THR A 209 10.24 2.50 0.67
C THR A 209 11.69 2.82 0.33
N ASP A 210 12.23 2.35 -0.81
CA ASP A 210 13.57 2.72 -1.26
C ASP A 210 13.68 2.87 -2.79
N ALA A 211 14.48 3.82 -3.23
CA ALA A 211 14.92 3.95 -4.60
C ALA A 211 16.16 3.07 -4.87
N ASN A 212 16.01 1.77 -4.60
CA ASN A 212 16.98 0.72 -4.88
C ASN A 212 16.26 -0.45 -5.55
N PHE A 213 16.95 -1.18 -6.42
CA PHE A 213 16.36 -2.21 -7.29
C PHE A 213 17.04 -3.57 -7.16
N ASP A 214 17.82 -3.79 -6.10
CA ASP A 214 18.72 -4.94 -5.96
C ASP A 214 18.46 -5.79 -4.70
N THR A 215 17.25 -5.73 -4.12
CA THR A 215 16.84 -6.70 -3.09
C THR A 215 16.61 -8.09 -3.68
N ASP A 216 16.61 -9.12 -2.84
CA ASP A 216 16.32 -10.50 -3.27
C ASP A 216 14.95 -10.60 -3.94
N SER A 217 13.91 -9.95 -3.38
CA SER A 217 12.57 -9.88 -4.00
C SER A 217 12.57 -9.17 -5.35
N TYR A 218 13.35 -8.09 -5.50
CA TYR A 218 13.51 -7.44 -6.80
C TYR A 218 14.16 -8.36 -7.84
N HIS A 219 15.08 -9.24 -7.43
CA HIS A 219 15.75 -10.20 -8.33
C HIS A 219 14.82 -11.37 -8.66
N GLN A 220 14.12 -11.89 -7.65
CA GLN A 220 13.27 -13.07 -7.78
C GLN A 220 12.02 -12.80 -8.63
N TYR A 221 11.44 -11.60 -8.52
CA TYR A 221 10.17 -11.25 -9.16
C TYR A 221 10.32 -10.14 -10.20
N GLU A 222 11.52 -9.98 -10.78
CA GLU A 222 11.83 -8.86 -11.67
C GLU A 222 10.89 -8.72 -12.87
N ASN A 223 10.27 -9.82 -13.33
CA ASN A 223 9.40 -9.89 -14.50
C ASN A 223 8.28 -10.94 -14.29
N GLY A 224 7.14 -10.76 -14.97
CA GLY A 224 6.07 -11.77 -15.04
C GLY A 224 5.06 -11.74 -13.88
N TYR A 225 5.24 -10.87 -12.88
CA TYR A 225 4.39 -10.75 -11.69
C TYR A 225 3.65 -9.40 -11.62
N PHE A 226 3.12 -8.93 -12.76
CA PHE A 226 2.47 -7.63 -12.94
C PHE A 226 3.40 -6.42 -12.77
N LEU A 227 3.90 -6.15 -11.57
CA LEU A 227 4.89 -5.10 -11.33
C LEU A 227 6.29 -5.62 -11.66
N SER A 228 6.97 -5.02 -12.63
CA SER A 228 8.34 -5.38 -12.99
C SER A 228 9.38 -4.46 -12.35
N ARG A 229 10.63 -4.92 -12.30
CA ARG A 229 11.78 -4.10 -11.90
C ARG A 229 11.96 -2.89 -12.82
N ASN A 230 11.73 -3.06 -14.13
CA ASN A 230 11.84 -1.96 -15.10
C ASN A 230 10.74 -0.92 -14.94
N MET A 231 9.52 -1.33 -14.60
CA MET A 231 8.45 -0.41 -14.23
C MET A 231 8.84 0.44 -13.04
N MET A 232 9.39 -0.17 -11.97
CA MET A 232 9.84 0.57 -10.80
C MET A 232 10.94 1.58 -11.12
N LYS A 233 11.93 1.22 -11.95
CA LYS A 233 12.95 2.17 -12.43
C LYS A 233 12.33 3.36 -13.15
N TRP A 234 11.42 3.09 -14.08
CA TRP A 234 10.71 4.12 -14.83
C TRP A 234 9.86 5.04 -13.95
N PHE A 235 9.18 4.50 -12.95
CA PHE A 235 8.42 5.28 -11.96
C PHE A 235 9.32 6.21 -11.15
N TRP A 236 10.45 5.71 -10.66
CA TRP A 236 11.43 6.51 -9.93
C TRP A 236 12.07 7.60 -10.80
N ASP A 237 12.36 7.30 -12.07
CA ASP A 237 12.90 8.27 -13.03
C ASP A 237 11.91 9.41 -13.31
N ALA A 238 10.61 9.11 -13.40
CA ALA A 238 9.58 10.13 -13.55
C ALA A 238 9.32 10.94 -12.27
N TYR A 239 9.43 10.31 -11.09
CA TYR A 239 9.14 10.96 -9.81
C TYR A 239 10.29 11.86 -9.33
N THR A 240 11.52 11.38 -9.40
CA THR A 240 12.72 12.07 -8.90
C THR A 240 13.88 11.85 -9.88
N PRO A 241 13.93 12.67 -10.95
CA PRO A 241 15.00 12.59 -11.94
C PRO A 241 16.35 13.04 -11.38
N ASN A 242 16.36 13.80 -10.28
CA ASN A 242 17.57 14.14 -9.53
C ASN A 242 17.90 13.02 -8.53
N GLU A 243 18.93 12.23 -8.81
CA GLU A 243 19.33 11.09 -7.97
C GLU A 243 19.65 11.47 -6.52
N SER A 244 20.08 12.70 -6.25
CA SER A 244 20.37 13.12 -4.87
C SER A 244 19.10 13.17 -4.00
N ASP A 245 17.94 13.46 -4.58
CA ASP A 245 16.66 13.48 -3.87
C ASP A 245 16.21 12.06 -3.50
N ARG A 246 16.65 11.02 -4.21
CA ARG A 246 16.38 9.61 -3.87
C ARG A 246 16.97 9.22 -2.52
N ASN A 247 17.96 9.95 -2.02
CA ASN A 247 18.54 9.73 -0.69
C ASN A 247 17.79 10.46 0.43
N ASN A 248 16.81 11.31 0.09
CA ASN A 248 15.95 11.97 1.07
C ASN A 248 14.99 10.97 1.71
N ILE A 249 14.82 11.03 3.03
CA ILE A 249 13.92 10.13 3.77
C ILE A 249 12.44 10.30 3.42
N LEU A 250 12.07 11.44 2.82
CA LEU A 250 10.71 11.67 2.30
C LEU A 250 10.47 11.02 0.93
N ALA A 251 11.53 10.57 0.25
CA ALA A 251 11.46 9.75 -0.95
C ALA A 251 11.74 8.28 -0.61
N SER A 252 12.87 7.99 0.03
CA SER A 252 13.29 6.64 0.43
C SER A 252 13.27 6.51 1.96
N PRO A 253 12.09 6.33 2.61
CA PRO A 253 11.99 6.24 4.06
C PRO A 253 12.78 5.07 4.65
N LEU A 254 13.08 4.02 3.88
CA LEU A 254 13.97 2.94 4.31
C LEU A 254 15.37 3.45 4.67
N ARG A 255 15.80 4.61 4.17
CA ARG A 255 17.12 5.20 4.47
C ARG A 255 17.12 6.02 5.76
N ALA A 256 15.97 6.21 6.41
CA ALA A 256 15.90 6.91 7.67
C ALA A 256 16.70 6.19 8.78
N THR A 257 17.29 7.00 9.65
CA THR A 257 17.92 6.55 10.90
C THR A 257 16.85 6.23 11.95
N THR A 258 17.21 5.41 12.95
CA THR A 258 16.35 5.10 14.10
C THR A 258 15.80 6.36 14.77
N ALA A 259 16.63 7.39 14.99
CA ALA A 259 16.20 8.65 15.60
C ALA A 259 15.19 9.42 14.72
N GLN A 260 15.34 9.34 13.39
CA GLN A 260 14.38 9.94 12.45
C GLN A 260 13.04 9.19 12.44
N LEU A 261 13.01 7.90 12.74
CA LEU A 261 11.79 7.09 12.81
C LEU A 261 11.11 7.09 14.19
N GLN A 262 11.85 7.37 15.27
CA GLN A 262 11.30 7.34 16.64
C GLN A 262 10.09 8.27 16.81
N GLY A 263 9.00 7.75 17.37
CA GLY A 263 7.78 8.54 17.61
C GLY A 263 6.90 8.77 16.37
N LEU A 264 7.14 8.03 15.28
CA LEU A 264 6.14 7.87 14.22
C LEU A 264 4.91 7.10 14.75
N PRO A 265 3.75 7.21 14.07
CA PRO A 265 2.50 6.57 14.49
C PRO A 265 2.59 5.04 14.47
N PRO A 266 1.78 4.33 15.29
CA PRO A 266 1.61 2.90 15.13
C PRO A 266 1.23 2.55 13.69
N THR A 267 1.79 1.47 13.15
CA THR A 267 1.77 1.20 11.71
C THR A 267 1.39 -0.25 11.39
N LEU A 268 0.50 -0.45 10.43
CA LEU A 268 0.33 -1.71 9.71
C LEU A 268 1.04 -1.64 8.36
N ILE A 269 1.92 -2.60 8.09
CA ILE A 269 2.49 -2.84 6.76
C ILE A 269 1.97 -4.19 6.26
N GLN A 270 1.35 -4.19 5.09
CA GLN A 270 1.03 -5.44 4.38
C GLN A 270 1.96 -5.61 3.19
N THR A 271 2.49 -6.81 2.97
CA THR A 271 3.34 -7.12 1.80
C THR A 271 2.78 -8.30 1.02
N ALA A 272 3.00 -8.30 -0.29
CA ALA A 272 2.74 -9.45 -1.15
C ALA A 272 3.97 -10.36 -1.20
N GLU A 273 3.77 -11.68 -1.15
CA GLU A 273 4.88 -12.63 -1.24
C GLU A 273 5.63 -12.57 -2.58
N LEU A 274 4.91 -12.32 -3.68
CA LEU A 274 5.41 -12.32 -5.05
C LEU A 274 5.48 -10.90 -5.63
N ASP A 275 6.17 -10.02 -4.91
CA ASP A 275 6.31 -8.60 -5.22
C ASP A 275 7.77 -8.17 -5.11
N VAL A 276 8.25 -7.41 -6.10
CA VAL A 276 9.59 -6.81 -6.06
C VAL A 276 9.81 -5.93 -4.83
N LEU A 277 8.75 -5.27 -4.33
CA LEU A 277 8.78 -4.37 -3.16
C LEU A 277 8.68 -5.08 -1.81
N ARG A 278 8.52 -6.40 -1.79
CA ARG A 278 8.29 -7.17 -0.56
C ARG A 278 9.37 -6.91 0.48
N ASP A 279 10.63 -7.09 0.10
CA ASP A 279 11.73 -7.07 1.06
C ASP A 279 11.98 -5.66 1.61
N GLU A 280 11.82 -4.62 0.81
CA GLU A 280 11.98 -3.24 1.28
C GLU A 280 10.85 -2.83 2.23
N GLY A 281 9.60 -3.21 1.96
CA GLY A 281 8.47 -2.96 2.85
C GLY A 281 8.64 -3.67 4.20
N GLU A 282 9.08 -4.93 4.19
CA GLU A 282 9.36 -5.68 5.42
C GLU A 282 10.56 -5.14 6.18
N ALA A 283 11.63 -4.76 5.48
CA ALA A 283 12.80 -4.13 6.08
C ALA A 283 12.45 -2.80 6.74
N PHE A 284 11.56 -2.01 6.13
CA PHE A 284 11.08 -0.76 6.73
C PHE A 284 10.30 -1.02 8.02
N GLY A 285 9.42 -2.03 8.04
CA GLY A 285 8.76 -2.46 9.27
C GLY A 285 9.73 -2.84 10.39
N ARG A 286 10.82 -3.55 10.07
CA ARG A 286 11.88 -3.85 11.05
C ARG A 286 12.59 -2.59 11.57
N LYS A 287 12.79 -1.58 10.71
CA LYS A 287 13.37 -0.31 11.13
C LYS A 287 12.43 0.51 12.03
N LEU A 288 11.12 0.47 11.78
CA LEU A 288 10.13 1.08 12.65
C LEU A 288 10.13 0.42 14.04
N ASP A 289 10.10 -0.91 14.10
CA ASP A 289 10.18 -1.68 15.35
C ASP A 289 11.45 -1.34 16.14
N ALA A 290 12.61 -1.35 15.47
CA ALA A 290 13.89 -0.98 16.08
C ALA A 290 13.94 0.49 16.57
N ALA A 291 13.06 1.36 16.08
CA ALA A 291 12.90 2.74 16.53
C ALA A 291 11.86 2.91 17.65
N GLY A 292 11.25 1.81 18.13
CA GLY A 292 10.24 1.79 19.17
C GLY A 292 8.84 2.18 18.69
N VAL A 293 8.56 2.04 17.39
CA VAL A 293 7.21 2.23 16.83
C VAL A 293 6.44 0.92 16.91
N ASP A 294 5.21 0.97 17.44
CA ASP A 294 4.30 -0.18 17.42
C ASP A 294 3.96 -0.54 15.96
N VAL A 295 4.51 -1.64 15.45
CA VAL A 295 4.36 -2.02 14.04
C VAL A 295 3.90 -3.46 13.88
N THR A 296 2.93 -3.65 13.00
CA THR A 296 2.50 -4.98 12.52
C THR A 296 2.91 -5.13 11.06
N VAL A 297 3.68 -6.16 10.74
CA VAL A 297 4.04 -6.50 9.36
C VAL A 297 3.40 -7.83 9.00
N THR A 298 2.52 -7.83 7.99
CA THR A 298 1.80 -9.04 7.54
C THR A 298 2.10 -9.31 6.07
N ARG A 299 2.83 -10.39 5.79
CA ARG A 299 2.97 -10.92 4.42
C ARG A 299 1.74 -11.74 4.05
N TYR A 300 1.18 -11.50 2.88
CA TYR A 300 0.13 -12.30 2.27
C TYR A 300 0.71 -13.19 1.17
N ASN A 301 0.78 -14.50 1.46
CA ASN A 301 1.29 -15.50 0.54
C ASN A 301 0.39 -15.68 -0.70
N GLY A 302 1.00 -16.05 -1.82
CA GLY A 302 0.32 -16.26 -3.10
C GLY A 302 -0.13 -14.97 -3.81
N LEU A 303 0.07 -13.80 -3.23
CA LEU A 303 -0.35 -12.51 -3.80
C LEU A 303 0.80 -11.78 -4.49
N ILE A 304 0.45 -11.02 -5.53
CA ILE A 304 1.34 -10.12 -6.30
C ILE A 304 1.14 -8.67 -5.86
N HIS A 305 2.01 -7.76 -6.33
CA HIS A 305 1.82 -6.32 -6.14
C HIS A 305 0.40 -5.85 -6.50
N ASP A 306 -0.13 -4.88 -5.76
CA ASP A 306 -1.45 -4.28 -5.99
C ASP A 306 -2.64 -5.27 -5.93
N TYR A 307 -2.49 -6.39 -5.22
CA TYR A 307 -3.55 -7.41 -5.05
C TYR A 307 -4.89 -6.84 -4.55
N GLY A 308 -4.87 -5.83 -3.67
CA GLY A 308 -6.10 -5.20 -3.19
C GLY A 308 -6.64 -4.10 -4.10
N LEU A 309 -5.80 -3.55 -4.99
CA LEU A 309 -6.20 -2.54 -5.98
C LEU A 309 -6.87 -3.19 -7.20
N LEU A 310 -6.27 -4.25 -7.76
CA LEU A 310 -6.68 -4.84 -9.03
C LEU A 310 -8.10 -5.42 -8.95
N ASN A 311 -9.05 -4.83 -9.68
CA ASN A 311 -10.47 -5.20 -9.61
C ASN A 311 -10.71 -6.66 -10.00
N ALA A 312 -9.91 -7.21 -10.91
CA ALA A 312 -9.95 -8.63 -11.28
C ALA A 312 -9.64 -9.60 -10.12
N LEU A 313 -9.02 -9.11 -9.03
CA LEU A 313 -8.61 -9.92 -7.88
C LEU A 313 -9.48 -9.64 -6.62
N SER A 314 -10.51 -8.79 -6.72
CA SER A 314 -11.29 -8.34 -5.55
C SER A 314 -11.96 -9.47 -4.77
N ASP A 315 -12.34 -10.55 -5.46
CA ASP A 315 -13.05 -11.69 -4.87
C ASP A 315 -12.11 -12.79 -4.35
N VAL A 316 -10.79 -12.65 -4.56
CA VAL A 316 -9.82 -13.61 -4.06
C VAL A 316 -9.89 -13.62 -2.52
N PRO A 317 -10.04 -14.80 -1.87
CA PRO A 317 -10.23 -14.87 -0.42
C PRO A 317 -9.13 -14.17 0.39
N ALA A 318 -7.88 -14.32 -0.04
CA ALA A 318 -6.73 -13.67 0.61
C ALA A 318 -6.78 -12.13 0.48
N VAL A 319 -7.27 -11.60 -0.65
CA VAL A 319 -7.48 -10.15 -0.83
C VAL A 319 -8.54 -9.64 0.14
N ARG A 320 -9.69 -10.32 0.23
CA ARG A 320 -10.76 -9.96 1.17
C ARG A 320 -10.31 -10.02 2.63
N ALA A 321 -9.51 -11.02 2.99
CA ALA A 321 -8.92 -11.13 4.32
C ALA A 321 -7.95 -9.97 4.61
N ALA A 322 -7.10 -9.61 3.64
CA ALA A 322 -6.16 -8.50 3.76
C ALA A 322 -6.86 -7.16 3.98
N ILE A 323 -7.88 -6.87 3.18
CA ILE A 323 -8.67 -5.63 3.34
C ILE A 323 -9.48 -5.64 4.64
N GLY A 324 -10.03 -6.80 5.04
CA GLY A 324 -10.69 -6.97 6.33
C GLY A 324 -9.76 -6.68 7.52
N GLN A 325 -8.51 -7.18 7.48
CA GLN A 325 -7.49 -6.91 8.50
C GLN A 325 -7.17 -5.41 8.56
N ALA A 326 -6.91 -4.77 7.41
CA ALA A 326 -6.60 -3.35 7.34
C ALA A 326 -7.75 -2.49 7.89
N GLY A 327 -8.99 -2.78 7.49
CA GLY A 327 -10.18 -2.09 7.99
C GLY A 327 -10.38 -2.28 9.49
N TYR A 328 -10.17 -3.49 10.01
CA TYR A 328 -10.21 -3.75 11.45
C TYR A 328 -9.16 -2.93 12.22
N GLN A 329 -7.91 -2.92 11.76
CA GLN A 329 -6.83 -2.16 12.42
C GLN A 329 -7.12 -0.64 12.42
N LEU A 330 -7.62 -0.10 11.31
CA LEU A 330 -8.09 1.29 11.25
C LEU A 330 -9.18 1.56 12.27
N LYS A 331 -10.21 0.71 12.33
CA LYS A 331 -11.32 0.85 13.26
C LYS A 331 -10.86 0.88 14.71
N GLU A 332 -9.92 0.02 15.09
CA GLU A 332 -9.42 -0.06 16.46
C GLU A 332 -8.64 1.19 16.88
N HIS A 333 -7.78 1.74 16.00
CA HIS A 333 -6.93 2.90 16.33
C HIS A 333 -7.63 4.26 16.14
N LEU A 334 -8.78 4.27 15.44
CA LEU A 334 -9.60 5.46 15.20
C LEU A 334 -10.77 5.63 16.19
N LYS A 335 -10.81 4.84 17.26
CA LYS A 335 -11.76 5.02 18.37
C LYS A 335 -11.55 6.36 19.07
#